data_AF-A0A9D1RW07-F1
#
_entry.id   AF-A0A9D1RW07-F1
#
_cell.length_a   1.000
_cell.length_b   1.000
_cell.length_c   1.000
_cell.angle_alpha   90.00
_cell.angle_beta   90.00
_cell.angle_gamma   90.00
#
_symmetry.space_group_name_H-M   'P 1'
#
loop_
_entity.id
_entity.type
_entity.pdbx_description
1 polymer ?
#
loop_
_entity_poly.entity_id
_entity_poly.type
_entity_poly.pdbx_seq_one_letter_code
_entity_poly.pdbx_strand_id
1 'polypeptide(L)'
;MKYPLLPLCVMLSLLTGCSASARPLSTQLPTLEPDASPSSSPASTEYISPSASWWTHLDLNDLPSQKVDVTDQLPQEELFLLDELPEDDVSLYGYLSAGDTPSGILLRHGATYTHFDQVFLSENNPIAPQLWWMDPDGDGDQELAVYYVTDNNSSVFRSEFHLYEVSEEGWSDHALLPDTCQAVLLDALSCRWTDDGVTIQVGKRSLAFCTDELSPSVAQNAPLTCGDRIFYRYDRGTFTGVYTIGFSSSDGEPVHVASLLADIAYDGSNITLTNLRLEGYYGV
;
A
#
# COMPACT_ATOMS: atom_id res chain seq x y z
N MET A 1 -41.67 -12.21 -42.51
CA MET A 1 -40.89 -13.23 -43.25
C MET A 1 -39.88 -13.83 -42.26
N LYS A 2 -39.87 -15.15 -42.00
CA LYS A 2 -39.22 -16.24 -42.76
C LYS A 2 -37.67 -16.14 -42.78
N TYR A 3 -37.02 -16.98 -41.97
CA TYR A 3 -35.58 -17.32 -41.97
C TYR A 3 -35.19 -18.22 -43.18
N PRO A 4 -33.89 -18.40 -43.48
CA PRO A 4 -33.06 -19.53 -42.95
C PRO A 4 -31.74 -19.05 -42.26
N LEU A 5 -31.12 -19.74 -41.27
CA LEU A 5 -30.43 -21.05 -41.20
C LEU A 5 -29.04 -21.07 -41.90
N LEU A 6 -27.91 -21.25 -41.18
CA LEU A 6 -27.20 -22.50 -40.76
C LEU A 6 -26.38 -23.15 -41.92
N PRO A 7 -25.36 -24.04 -41.73
CA PRO A 7 -24.63 -24.55 -40.53
C PRO A 7 -23.10 -24.19 -40.60
N LEU A 8 -22.03 -24.92 -40.20
CA LEU A 8 -21.76 -26.32 -39.75
C LEU A 8 -20.46 -26.40 -38.87
N CYS A 9 -19.73 -27.53 -38.84
CA CYS A 9 -18.75 -27.96 -37.82
C CYS A 9 -17.53 -28.72 -38.44
N VAL A 10 -16.86 -29.60 -37.66
CA VAL A 10 -15.97 -30.75 -38.06
C VAL A 10 -14.45 -30.43 -38.19
N MET A 11 -13.47 -31.19 -37.62
CA MET A 11 -13.40 -32.14 -36.48
C MET A 11 -11.92 -32.51 -36.16
N LEU A 12 -11.71 -33.30 -35.09
CA LEU A 12 -10.49 -33.98 -34.64
C LEU A 12 -9.60 -34.64 -35.71
N SER A 13 -8.31 -34.81 -35.38
CA SER A 13 -7.54 -36.04 -35.68
C SER A 13 -6.40 -36.28 -34.67
N LEU A 14 -6.46 -37.40 -33.95
CA LEU A 14 -5.37 -37.96 -33.13
C LEU A 14 -4.56 -38.96 -33.97
N LEU A 15 -3.25 -39.10 -33.71
CA LEU A 15 -2.47 -40.24 -34.20
C LEU A 15 -1.39 -40.65 -33.18
N THR A 16 -1.20 -41.96 -33.03
CA THR A 16 -0.34 -42.59 -32.00
C THR A 16 0.63 -43.62 -32.60
N GLY A 17 1.83 -43.73 -32.04
CA GLY A 17 2.75 -44.87 -32.23
C GLY A 17 3.97 -44.70 -31.31
N CYS A 18 4.30 -45.61 -30.38
CA CYS A 18 4.69 -47.03 -30.50
C CYS A 18 6.09 -47.23 -31.11
N SER A 19 6.97 -48.11 -30.61
CA SER A 19 7.05 -48.84 -29.33
C SER A 19 8.40 -49.59 -29.25
N ALA A 20 9.00 -49.75 -28.06
CA ALA A 20 10.08 -50.74 -27.79
C ALA A 20 10.24 -51.02 -26.29
N SER A 21 10.74 -52.19 -25.90
CA SER A 21 10.84 -52.65 -24.50
C SER A 21 12.06 -53.54 -24.24
N ALA A 22 12.77 -53.34 -23.12
CA ALA A 22 13.67 -54.32 -22.51
C ALA A 22 13.99 -53.98 -21.03
N ARG A 23 14.05 -55.00 -20.17
CA ARG A 23 14.44 -55.01 -18.74
C ARG A 23 14.72 -56.48 -18.34
N PRO A 24 15.50 -56.85 -17.30
CA PRO A 24 16.43 -56.10 -16.44
C PRO A 24 17.89 -56.57 -16.55
N LEU A 25 18.77 -56.08 -15.66
CA LEU A 25 19.74 -56.96 -14.98
C LEU A 25 19.80 -56.61 -13.48
N SER A 26 20.33 -57.51 -12.64
CA SER A 26 20.32 -57.41 -11.18
C SER A 26 21.57 -58.04 -10.57
N THR A 27 22.22 -57.34 -9.63
CA THR A 27 23.35 -57.82 -8.83
C THR A 27 23.40 -57.08 -7.48
N GLN A 28 23.79 -57.76 -6.40
CA GLN A 28 23.79 -57.20 -5.03
C GLN A 28 25.20 -57.07 -4.44
N LEU A 29 25.43 -55.96 -3.71
CA LEU A 29 26.30 -55.79 -2.52
C LEU A 29 27.83 -56.08 -2.66
N PRO A 30 28.72 -55.61 -1.75
CA PRO A 30 28.58 -55.58 -0.28
C PRO A 30 28.88 -54.26 0.46
N THR A 31 28.66 -54.33 1.78
CA THR A 31 28.65 -53.29 2.84
C THR A 31 30.02 -52.73 3.25
N LEU A 32 30.04 -51.46 3.69
CA LEU A 32 30.87 -50.96 4.79
C LEU A 32 30.10 -49.88 5.60
N GLU A 33 30.14 -49.97 6.94
CA GLU A 33 29.84 -48.87 7.88
C GLU A 33 31.16 -48.19 8.31
N PRO A 34 31.13 -46.96 8.86
CA PRO A 34 31.41 -46.88 10.30
C PRO A 34 30.72 -45.73 11.08
N ASP A 35 30.79 -45.89 12.41
CA ASP A 35 30.71 -44.91 13.50
C ASP A 35 29.50 -43.97 13.67
N ALA A 36 28.87 -44.12 14.84
CA ALA A 36 28.06 -43.09 15.48
C ALA A 36 28.90 -42.32 16.53
N SER A 37 28.69 -41.02 16.64
CA SER A 37 29.18 -40.20 17.77
C SER A 37 28.17 -39.09 18.08
N PRO A 38 27.89 -38.81 19.37
CA PRO A 38 26.82 -37.89 19.74
C PRO A 38 27.26 -36.42 19.57
N SER A 39 26.70 -35.73 18.59
CA SER A 39 26.85 -34.28 18.47
C SER A 39 25.79 -33.56 19.30
N SER A 40 26.17 -33.13 20.50
CA SER A 40 25.34 -32.25 21.33
C SER A 40 25.44 -30.80 20.85
N SER A 41 24.70 -30.46 19.79
CA SER A 41 24.50 -29.06 19.41
C SER A 41 23.53 -28.36 20.38
N PRO A 42 23.69 -27.06 20.64
CA PRO A 42 22.69 -26.29 21.37
C PRO A 42 21.38 -26.21 20.56
N ALA A 43 20.27 -25.86 21.21
CA ALA A 43 19.02 -25.60 20.53
C ALA A 43 19.20 -24.43 19.55
N SER A 44 19.03 -24.69 18.26
CA SER A 44 18.88 -23.64 17.26
C SER A 44 17.57 -22.91 17.52
N THR A 45 17.63 -21.60 17.73
CA THR A 45 16.49 -20.75 17.34
C THR A 45 16.41 -20.86 15.83
N GLU A 46 15.41 -21.57 15.31
CA GLU A 46 15.20 -21.65 13.87
C GLU A 46 14.71 -20.27 13.39
N TYR A 47 15.60 -19.53 12.72
CA TYR A 47 15.23 -18.30 12.04
C TYR A 47 14.26 -18.66 10.91
N ILE A 48 12.97 -18.36 11.10
CA ILE A 48 11.93 -18.66 10.12
C ILE A 48 12.09 -17.65 8.98
N SER A 49 12.95 -18.01 8.02
CA SER A 49 12.93 -17.36 6.70
C SER A 49 11.49 -17.40 6.19
N PRO A 50 10.87 -16.26 5.85
CA PRO A 50 9.44 -16.20 5.54
C PRO A 50 9.14 -16.98 4.25
N SER A 51 8.89 -18.27 4.40
CA SER A 51 8.15 -19.05 3.42
C SER A 51 6.76 -18.43 3.29
N ALA A 52 6.26 -18.34 2.06
CA ALA A 52 4.89 -17.90 1.81
C ALA A 52 3.94 -18.76 2.68
N SER A 53 3.09 -18.09 3.47
CA SER A 53 2.22 -18.67 4.52
C SER A 53 2.82 -18.85 5.92
N TRP A 54 3.95 -18.22 6.31
CA TRP A 54 4.48 -18.31 7.68
C TRP A 54 3.45 -17.94 8.78
N TRP A 55 2.60 -16.95 8.49
CA TRP A 55 1.49 -16.52 9.36
C TRP A 55 0.39 -17.57 9.56
N THR A 56 0.30 -18.60 8.71
CA THR A 56 -0.75 -19.65 8.80
C THR A 56 -0.50 -20.68 9.91
N HIS A 57 0.51 -20.45 10.74
CA HIS A 57 0.87 -21.32 11.87
C HIS A 57 0.74 -20.63 13.23
N LEU A 58 0.30 -19.36 13.27
CA LEU A 58 0.14 -18.57 14.50
C LEU A 58 -1.15 -18.94 15.24
N ASP A 59 -1.07 -19.24 16.54
CA ASP A 59 -2.23 -19.24 17.43
C ASP A 59 -2.55 -17.81 17.90
N LEU A 60 -3.79 -17.52 18.28
CA LEU A 60 -4.17 -16.26 18.93
C LEU A 60 -3.35 -15.99 20.20
N ASN A 61 -2.91 -17.05 20.88
CA ASN A 61 -2.09 -16.97 22.10
C ASN A 61 -0.61 -16.61 21.82
N ASP A 62 -0.14 -16.72 20.57
CA ASP A 62 1.22 -16.37 20.16
C ASP A 62 1.36 -14.89 19.73
N LEU A 63 0.24 -14.18 19.59
CA LEU A 63 0.22 -12.80 19.10
C LEU A 63 0.56 -11.78 20.20
N PRO A 64 1.31 -10.71 19.86
CA PRO A 64 1.50 -9.56 20.75
C PRO A 64 0.16 -8.95 21.20
N SER A 65 0.01 -8.73 22.51
CA SER A 65 -1.21 -8.14 23.12
C SER A 65 -0.96 -6.75 23.74
N GLN A 66 0.22 -6.18 23.51
CA GLN A 66 0.56 -4.81 23.89
C GLN A 66 0.95 -4.04 22.63
N LYS A 67 0.32 -2.88 22.40
CA LYS A 67 0.69 -1.95 21.33
C LYS A 67 2.14 -1.50 21.48
N VAL A 68 2.91 -1.54 20.40
CA VAL A 68 4.29 -1.05 20.37
C VAL A 68 4.31 0.47 20.33
N ASP A 69 5.23 1.11 21.06
CA ASP A 69 5.56 2.51 20.80
C ASP A 69 6.52 2.55 19.60
N VAL A 70 6.00 2.90 18.43
CA VAL A 70 6.81 2.97 17.20
C VAL A 70 7.84 4.09 17.21
N THR A 71 7.79 5.02 18.19
CA THR A 71 8.74 6.13 18.29
C THR A 71 10.02 5.78 19.04
N ASP A 72 9.99 4.70 19.83
CA ASP A 72 11.17 4.02 20.36
C ASP A 72 11.73 3.01 19.33
N GLN A 73 12.86 2.36 19.66
CA GLN A 73 13.39 1.28 18.82
C GLN A 73 12.40 0.10 18.80
N LEU A 74 11.93 -0.28 17.61
CA LEU A 74 11.07 -1.46 17.42
C LEU A 74 11.71 -2.73 18.02
N PRO A 75 10.92 -3.65 18.60
CA PRO A 75 11.41 -4.94 19.08
C PRO A 75 12.13 -5.72 17.97
N GLN A 76 13.13 -6.53 18.36
CA GLN A 76 13.71 -7.56 17.48
C GLN A 76 12.82 -8.83 17.41
N GLU A 77 11.51 -8.64 17.59
CA GLU A 77 10.48 -9.67 17.48
C GLU A 77 9.91 -9.62 16.06
N GLU A 78 9.60 -10.79 15.49
CA GLU A 78 9.19 -10.87 14.07
C GLU A 78 7.82 -10.21 13.81
N LEU A 79 7.00 -9.97 14.85
CA LEU A 79 5.66 -9.39 14.75
C LEU A 79 5.39 -8.47 15.96
N PHE A 80 4.72 -7.34 15.74
CA PHE A 80 4.31 -6.40 16.80
C PHE A 80 2.94 -5.78 16.51
N LEU A 81 2.13 -5.60 17.56
CA LEU A 81 0.81 -4.98 17.47
C LEU A 81 0.97 -3.46 17.27
N LEU A 82 0.50 -2.95 16.14
CA LEU A 82 0.54 -1.53 15.79
C LEU A 82 -0.66 -0.80 16.39
N ASP A 83 -1.87 -1.29 16.09
CA ASP A 83 -3.13 -0.76 16.62
C ASP A 83 -4.23 -1.83 16.59
N GLU A 84 -5.36 -1.58 17.26
CA GLU A 84 -6.52 -2.49 17.33
C GLU A 84 -7.80 -1.71 17.61
N LEU A 85 -8.92 -2.25 17.14
CA LEU A 85 -10.29 -1.82 17.40
C LEU A 85 -11.03 -2.97 18.15
N PRO A 86 -10.95 -3.02 19.50
CA PRO A 86 -11.40 -4.19 20.26
C PRO A 86 -12.91 -4.37 20.33
N GLU A 87 -13.70 -3.35 19.97
CA GLU A 87 -15.17 -3.47 19.89
C GLU A 87 -15.61 -4.22 18.61
N ASP A 88 -14.76 -4.22 17.58
CA ASP A 88 -14.96 -4.84 16.27
C ASP A 88 -14.13 -6.13 16.07
N ASP A 89 -13.36 -6.52 17.10
CA ASP A 89 -12.41 -7.65 17.10
C ASP A 89 -11.36 -7.61 15.95
N VAL A 90 -10.93 -6.39 15.58
CA VAL A 90 -9.89 -6.13 14.58
C VAL A 90 -8.56 -5.77 15.25
N SER A 91 -7.46 -6.32 14.76
CA SER A 91 -6.10 -6.02 15.24
C SER A 91 -5.12 -5.96 14.07
N LEU A 92 -4.27 -4.93 14.03
CA LEU A 92 -3.30 -4.71 12.96
C LEU A 92 -1.88 -4.86 13.50
N TYR A 93 -1.11 -5.77 12.90
CA TYR A 93 0.28 -6.05 13.27
C TYR A 93 1.22 -5.69 12.13
N GLY A 94 2.45 -5.26 12.45
CA GLY A 94 3.54 -5.08 11.50
C GLY A 94 4.62 -6.13 11.70
N TYR A 95 5.35 -6.46 10.62
CA TYR A 95 6.54 -7.33 10.69
C TYR A 95 7.73 -6.73 9.92
N LEU A 96 8.94 -7.06 10.39
CA LEU A 96 10.19 -6.70 9.72
C LEU A 96 10.72 -7.90 8.93
N SER A 97 11.37 -7.66 7.80
CA SER A 97 12.18 -8.70 7.13
C SER A 97 13.66 -8.58 7.48
N ALA A 98 14.50 -9.44 6.89
CA ALA A 98 15.92 -9.55 7.20
C ALA A 98 16.69 -8.23 7.00
N GLY A 99 16.98 -7.53 8.10
CA GLY A 99 17.61 -6.20 8.09
C GLY A 99 16.71 -5.10 8.65
N ASP A 100 15.85 -5.43 9.63
CA ASP A 100 15.02 -4.51 10.41
C ASP A 100 14.10 -3.60 9.56
N THR A 101 13.78 -4.01 8.33
CA THR A 101 13.04 -3.21 7.33
C THR A 101 11.53 -3.48 7.40
N PRO A 102 10.66 -2.46 7.56
CA PRO A 102 9.20 -2.62 7.47
C PRO A 102 8.79 -3.29 6.15
N SER A 103 8.18 -4.47 6.23
CA SER A 103 7.99 -5.35 5.06
C SER A 103 6.55 -5.80 4.81
N GLY A 104 5.64 -5.55 5.74
CA GLY A 104 4.21 -5.76 5.55
C GLY A 104 3.44 -5.80 6.85
N ILE A 105 2.15 -6.05 6.73
CA ILE A 105 1.22 -6.17 7.85
C ILE A 105 0.56 -7.54 7.90
N LEU A 106 0.10 -7.89 9.09
CA LEU A 106 -0.84 -8.97 9.33
C LEU A 106 -2.11 -8.36 9.90
N LEU A 107 -3.20 -8.41 9.13
CA LEU A 107 -4.54 -8.03 9.56
C LEU A 107 -5.20 -9.23 10.24
N ARG A 108 -5.65 -9.04 11.48
CA ARG A 108 -6.54 -9.95 12.21
C ARG A 108 -7.95 -9.37 12.24
N HIS A 109 -8.94 -10.21 11.95
CA HIS A 109 -10.35 -9.96 12.26
C HIS A 109 -10.97 -11.27 12.77
N GLY A 110 -11.51 -11.27 13.99
CA GLY A 110 -12.09 -12.45 14.61
C GLY A 110 -11.05 -13.58 14.79
N ALA A 111 -11.29 -14.71 14.13
CA ALA A 111 -10.37 -15.86 14.07
C ALA A 111 -9.64 -15.98 12.71
N THR A 112 -9.68 -14.93 11.88
CA THR A 112 -9.03 -14.89 10.57
C THR A 112 -7.81 -13.99 10.57
N TYR A 113 -6.81 -14.37 9.77
CA TYR A 113 -5.61 -13.56 9.49
C TYR A 113 -5.46 -13.40 7.98
N THR A 114 -5.03 -12.22 7.51
CA THR A 114 -4.52 -12.05 6.15
C THR A 114 -3.29 -11.15 6.16
N HIS A 115 -2.32 -11.53 5.33
CA HIS A 115 -1.02 -10.89 5.18
C HIS A 115 -1.03 -9.99 3.95
N PHE A 116 -0.38 -8.83 4.04
CA PHE A 116 -0.18 -7.92 2.93
C PHE A 116 1.27 -7.40 2.94
N ASP A 117 2.00 -7.58 1.83
CA ASP A 117 3.37 -7.06 1.64
C ASP A 117 3.32 -5.56 1.29
N GLN A 118 3.67 -4.69 2.23
CA GLN A 118 3.60 -3.23 2.09
C GLN A 118 4.52 -2.48 3.06
N VAL A 119 4.78 -1.20 2.82
CA VAL A 119 5.41 -0.33 3.82
C VAL A 119 4.32 0.20 4.75
N PHE A 120 4.46 -0.03 6.05
CA PHE A 120 3.49 0.42 7.07
C PHE A 120 4.04 1.51 8.01
N LEU A 121 5.35 1.80 7.94
CA LEU A 121 6.04 2.72 8.84
C LEU A 121 7.26 3.33 8.16
N SER A 122 7.49 4.62 8.38
CA SER A 122 8.67 5.34 7.90
C SER A 122 9.90 5.08 8.76
N GLU A 123 11.04 4.76 8.14
CA GLU A 123 12.33 4.57 8.83
C GLU A 123 12.77 5.82 9.63
N ASN A 124 12.38 7.00 9.13
CA ASN A 124 12.62 8.29 9.76
C ASN A 124 11.33 8.77 10.43
N ASN A 125 11.43 9.29 11.66
CA ASN A 125 10.33 9.85 12.44
C ASN A 125 9.03 9.02 12.37
N PRO A 126 9.07 7.72 12.73
CA PRO A 126 7.93 6.80 12.65
C PRO A 126 6.67 7.35 13.34
N ILE A 127 5.51 7.11 12.72
CA ILE A 127 4.17 7.46 13.23
C ILE A 127 3.30 6.21 13.09
N ALA A 128 2.61 5.83 14.17
CA ALA A 128 1.77 4.64 14.17
C ALA A 128 0.60 4.77 13.16
N PRO A 129 0.14 3.67 12.56
CA PRO A 129 -1.04 3.70 11.71
C PRO A 129 -2.27 4.20 12.48
N GLN A 130 -3.25 4.75 11.76
CA GLN A 130 -4.57 5.07 12.32
C GLN A 130 -5.63 4.26 11.59
N LEU A 131 -6.54 3.65 12.37
CA LEU A 131 -7.55 2.70 11.91
C LEU A 131 -8.95 3.30 12.05
N TRP A 132 -9.82 3.01 11.07
CA TRP A 132 -11.26 3.25 11.15
C TRP A 132 -12.01 2.03 10.58
N TRP A 133 -12.94 1.48 11.37
CA TRP A 133 -13.89 0.46 10.92
C TRP A 133 -15.19 1.17 10.52
N MET A 134 -15.59 1.06 9.25
CA MET A 134 -16.73 1.79 8.70
C MET A 134 -17.17 1.29 7.32
N ASP A 135 -18.43 1.56 6.98
CA ASP A 135 -19.04 1.44 5.65
C ASP A 135 -18.81 2.74 4.83
N PRO A 136 -18.04 2.72 3.72
CA PRO A 136 -17.75 3.88 2.88
C PRO A 136 -18.45 3.90 1.52
N ASP A 137 -19.06 2.79 1.05
CA ASP A 137 -19.77 2.72 -0.24
C ASP A 137 -21.30 2.57 -0.11
N GLY A 138 -21.79 2.16 1.06
CA GLY A 138 -23.20 2.05 1.42
C GLY A 138 -23.83 0.66 1.25
N ASP A 139 -23.04 -0.41 1.13
CA ASP A 139 -23.54 -1.79 1.00
C ASP A 139 -24.11 -2.36 2.32
N GLY A 140 -23.47 -2.05 3.45
CA GLY A 140 -23.93 -2.36 4.82
C GLY A 140 -23.09 -3.35 5.62
N ASP A 141 -22.07 -3.98 5.04
CA ASP A 141 -20.96 -4.59 5.79
C ASP A 141 -19.96 -3.49 6.24
N GLN A 142 -18.71 -3.78 6.61
CA GLN A 142 -17.76 -2.79 7.16
C GLN A 142 -16.31 -3.10 6.78
N GLU A 143 -15.56 -2.06 6.43
CA GLU A 143 -14.19 -2.15 5.92
C GLU A 143 -13.19 -1.49 6.88
N LEU A 144 -11.95 -1.96 6.86
CA LEU A 144 -10.87 -1.34 7.63
C LEU A 144 -10.14 -0.32 6.77
N ALA A 145 -10.46 0.96 6.96
CA ALA A 145 -9.66 2.05 6.44
C ALA A 145 -8.42 2.26 7.33
N VAL A 146 -7.22 2.28 6.74
CA VAL A 146 -5.96 2.50 7.45
C VAL A 146 -5.13 3.60 6.80
N TYR A 147 -4.59 4.47 7.65
CA TYR A 147 -3.61 5.49 7.31
C TYR A 147 -2.21 5.05 7.74
N TYR A 148 -1.27 4.93 6.80
CA TYR A 148 0.14 4.65 7.06
C TYR A 148 1.01 5.86 6.72
N VAL A 149 2.06 6.11 7.50
CA VAL A 149 3.11 7.10 7.17
C VAL A 149 4.34 6.33 6.68
N THR A 150 4.71 6.50 5.41
CA THR A 150 5.74 5.69 4.75
C THR A 150 7.04 6.47 4.47
N ASP A 151 7.00 7.80 4.45
CA ASP A 151 8.19 8.66 4.57
C ASP A 151 7.87 9.89 5.44
N ASN A 152 8.74 10.22 6.40
CA ASN A 152 8.60 11.36 7.28
C ASN A 152 9.97 11.98 7.59
N ASN A 153 10.35 12.96 6.77
CA ASN A 153 11.58 13.71 6.92
C ASN A 153 11.32 15.23 6.82
N SER A 154 12.39 16.02 6.74
CA SER A 154 12.28 17.49 6.72
C SER A 154 11.48 18.02 5.54
N SER A 155 11.73 17.50 4.34
CA SER A 155 11.11 18.00 3.10
C SER A 155 9.89 17.17 2.70
N VAL A 156 10.01 15.84 2.78
CA VAL A 156 8.96 14.89 2.37
C VAL A 156 8.14 14.41 3.59
N PHE A 157 6.84 14.29 3.40
CA PHE A 157 5.94 13.62 4.34
C PHE A 157 4.92 12.82 3.52
N ARG A 158 5.17 11.54 3.25
CA ARG A 158 4.29 10.69 2.44
C ARG A 158 3.51 9.74 3.33
N SER A 159 2.23 9.62 3.01
CA SER A 159 1.31 8.68 3.64
C SER A 159 0.51 7.95 2.58
N GLU A 160 0.08 6.74 2.93
CA GLU A 160 -0.70 5.85 2.08
C GLU A 160 -2.03 5.60 2.78
N PHE A 161 -3.12 5.55 2.01
CA PHE A 161 -4.45 5.24 2.52
C PHE A 161 -4.89 3.91 1.92
N HIS A 162 -5.16 2.95 2.78
CA HIS A 162 -5.60 1.60 2.42
C HIS A 162 -7.02 1.39 2.93
N LEU A 163 -7.76 0.55 2.22
CA LEU A 163 -9.10 0.11 2.58
C LEU A 163 -9.13 -1.40 2.38
N TYR A 164 -9.12 -2.13 3.48
CA TYR A 164 -9.21 -3.58 3.47
C TYR A 164 -10.68 -4.00 3.56
N GLU A 165 -11.13 -4.77 2.59
CA GLU A 165 -12.50 -5.26 2.43
C GLU A 165 -12.48 -6.79 2.53
N VAL A 166 -13.54 -7.40 3.07
CA VAL A 166 -13.65 -8.87 3.21
C VAL A 166 -14.77 -9.43 2.33
N SER A 167 -14.41 -10.34 1.42
CA SER A 167 -15.31 -10.93 0.42
C SER A 167 -15.39 -12.46 0.54
N GLU A 168 -16.23 -13.11 -0.28
CA GLU A 168 -16.23 -14.58 -0.42
C GLU A 168 -14.88 -15.15 -0.89
N GLU A 169 -14.03 -14.37 -1.57
CA GLU A 169 -12.69 -14.78 -2.00
C GLU A 169 -11.60 -14.53 -0.94
N GLY A 170 -11.93 -13.83 0.15
CA GLY A 170 -11.01 -13.41 1.22
C GLY A 170 -10.88 -11.89 1.32
N TRP A 171 -9.84 -11.44 2.03
CA TRP A 171 -9.54 -10.01 2.17
C TRP A 171 -8.84 -9.44 0.94
N SER A 172 -9.23 -8.23 0.54
CA SER A 172 -8.61 -7.38 -0.48
C SER A 172 -7.88 -6.19 0.17
N ASP A 173 -7.07 -5.46 -0.61
CA ASP A 173 -6.49 -4.17 -0.24
C ASP A 173 -6.67 -3.19 -1.40
N HIS A 174 -7.38 -2.10 -1.14
CA HIS A 174 -7.58 -0.99 -2.06
C HIS A 174 -6.74 0.21 -1.61
N ALA A 175 -5.67 0.51 -2.35
CA ALA A 175 -4.62 1.42 -1.89
C ALA A 175 -4.47 2.72 -2.74
N LEU A 176 -4.47 3.87 -2.06
CA LEU A 176 -4.09 5.18 -2.61
C LEU A 176 -2.60 5.47 -2.38
N LEU A 177 -1.76 4.85 -3.22
CA LEU A 177 -0.31 5.02 -3.18
C LEU A 177 0.12 6.45 -3.67
N PRO A 178 1.20 7.05 -3.11
CA PRO A 178 1.62 8.41 -3.41
C PRO A 178 1.84 8.71 -4.90
N ASP A 179 2.58 7.86 -5.60
CA ASP A 179 2.94 8.07 -7.00
C ASP A 179 1.73 7.87 -7.94
N THR A 180 0.82 6.95 -7.60
CA THR A 180 -0.47 6.77 -8.29
C THR A 180 -1.34 8.03 -8.15
N CYS A 181 -1.42 8.59 -6.94
CA CYS A 181 -2.15 9.84 -6.69
C CYS A 181 -1.52 11.02 -7.44
N GLN A 182 -0.19 11.16 -7.42
CA GLN A 182 0.53 12.27 -8.05
C GLN A 182 0.17 12.41 -9.54
N ALA A 183 0.15 11.31 -10.30
CA ALA A 183 -0.17 11.34 -11.73
C ALA A 183 -1.60 11.85 -12.00
N VAL A 184 -2.60 11.33 -11.27
CA VAL A 184 -4.01 11.72 -11.41
C VAL A 184 -4.24 13.18 -11.01
N LEU A 185 -3.60 13.62 -9.92
CA LEU A 185 -3.74 14.98 -9.40
C LEU A 185 -3.07 16.02 -10.30
N LEU A 186 -1.93 15.69 -10.93
CA LEU A 186 -1.28 16.58 -11.89
C LEU A 186 -2.05 16.70 -13.21
N ASP A 187 -2.66 15.63 -13.73
CA ASP A 187 -3.49 15.70 -14.95
C ASP A 187 -4.77 16.54 -14.74
N ALA A 188 -5.33 16.51 -13.53
CA ALA A 188 -6.47 17.35 -13.14
C ALA A 188 -6.12 18.86 -13.00
N LEU A 189 -4.83 19.22 -12.96
CA LEU A 189 -4.35 20.58 -12.76
C LEU A 189 -3.92 21.23 -14.08
N SER A 190 -4.36 22.48 -14.27
CA SER A 190 -3.88 23.36 -15.33
C SER A 190 -3.01 24.46 -14.74
N CYS A 191 -1.84 24.68 -15.33
CA CYS A 191 -0.88 25.72 -14.91
C CYS A 191 -0.60 26.65 -16.08
N ARG A 192 -0.74 27.96 -15.89
CA ARG A 192 -0.46 28.98 -16.91
C ARG A 192 0.43 30.08 -16.36
N TRP A 193 1.65 30.15 -16.87
CA TRP A 193 2.58 31.24 -16.64
C TRP A 193 2.25 32.47 -17.50
N THR A 194 2.67 33.63 -17.02
CA THR A 194 2.65 34.94 -17.68
C THR A 194 3.92 35.71 -17.26
N ASP A 195 4.08 36.95 -17.70
CA ASP A 195 5.18 37.82 -17.25
C ASP A 195 4.93 38.39 -15.84
N ASP A 196 3.68 38.54 -15.42
CA ASP A 196 3.30 39.08 -14.10
C ASP A 196 3.23 38.00 -12.99
N GLY A 197 3.15 36.71 -13.36
CA GLY A 197 2.94 35.62 -12.41
C GLY A 197 2.43 34.32 -13.02
N VAL A 198 1.92 33.42 -12.17
CA VAL A 198 1.41 32.09 -12.53
C VAL A 198 -0.01 31.88 -12.01
N THR A 199 -0.85 31.18 -12.79
CA THR A 199 -2.19 30.74 -12.37
C THR A 199 -2.24 29.21 -12.35
N ILE A 200 -2.67 28.63 -11.24
CA ILE A 200 -2.96 27.20 -11.08
C ILE A 200 -4.48 27.03 -10.99
N GLN A 201 -5.08 26.13 -11.77
CA GLN A 201 -6.53 25.92 -11.82
C GLN A 201 -6.90 24.43 -11.81
N VAL A 202 -7.87 24.07 -10.95
CA VAL A 202 -8.57 22.79 -10.94
C VAL A 202 -10.06 23.02 -11.20
N GLY A 203 -10.60 22.44 -12.27
CA GLY A 203 -12.00 22.61 -12.67
C GLY A 203 -12.44 24.09 -12.79
N LYS A 204 -13.19 24.57 -11.78
CA LYS A 204 -13.70 25.96 -11.69
C LYS A 204 -12.99 26.83 -10.63
N ARG A 205 -11.97 26.32 -9.94
CA ARG A 205 -11.19 27.03 -8.92
C ARG A 205 -9.82 27.35 -9.46
N SER A 206 -9.34 28.58 -9.23
CA SER A 206 -8.02 29.02 -9.63
C SER A 206 -7.36 29.83 -8.51
N LEU A 207 -6.07 29.60 -8.29
CA LEU A 207 -5.19 30.45 -7.50
C LEU A 207 -4.21 31.15 -8.44
N ALA A 208 -3.88 32.40 -8.16
CA ALA A 208 -2.88 33.16 -8.90
C ALA A 208 -1.85 33.74 -7.95
N PHE A 209 -0.58 33.69 -8.34
CA PHE A 209 0.57 34.13 -7.55
C PHE A 209 1.43 35.04 -8.43
N CYS A 210 1.84 36.19 -7.90
CA CYS A 210 2.76 37.10 -8.59
C CYS A 210 4.16 36.49 -8.60
N THR A 211 5.01 36.84 -9.59
CA THR A 211 6.42 36.39 -9.60
C THR A 211 7.16 36.71 -8.30
N ASP A 212 6.86 37.86 -7.72
CA ASP A 212 7.52 38.42 -6.54
C ASP A 212 7.03 37.79 -5.22
N GLU A 213 5.97 36.97 -5.28
CA GLU A 213 5.45 36.17 -4.16
C GLU A 213 6.03 34.74 -4.14
N LEU A 214 6.67 34.31 -5.23
CA LEU A 214 7.36 33.03 -5.33
C LEU A 214 8.81 33.14 -4.84
N SER A 215 9.42 32.00 -4.48
CA SER A 215 10.87 31.99 -4.21
C SER A 215 11.65 32.36 -5.47
N PRO A 216 12.71 33.19 -5.40
CA PRO A 216 13.60 33.49 -6.53
C PRO A 216 14.25 32.27 -7.19
N SER A 217 14.21 31.11 -6.55
CA SER A 217 14.67 29.82 -7.09
C SER A 217 13.63 29.05 -7.91
N VAL A 218 12.38 29.55 -8.01
CA VAL A 218 11.39 29.07 -8.99
C VAL A 218 11.60 29.79 -10.32
N ALA A 219 11.98 29.04 -11.35
CA ALA A 219 12.13 29.59 -12.70
C ALA A 219 10.76 29.87 -13.37
N GLN A 220 10.70 30.87 -14.27
CA GLN A 220 9.51 31.06 -15.11
C GLN A 220 9.29 29.81 -15.98
N ASN A 221 8.07 29.27 -15.99
CA ASN A 221 7.72 27.96 -16.57
C ASN A 221 8.31 26.75 -15.84
N ALA A 222 8.65 26.86 -14.55
CA ALA A 222 8.97 25.70 -13.72
C ALA A 222 7.82 24.66 -13.74
N PRO A 223 8.12 23.35 -13.79
CA PRO A 223 7.13 22.29 -13.63
C PRO A 223 6.41 22.39 -12.29
N LEU A 224 5.13 22.01 -12.30
CA LEU A 224 4.31 21.87 -11.11
C LEU A 224 4.65 20.55 -10.40
N THR A 225 4.83 20.56 -9.08
CA THR A 225 4.96 19.35 -8.25
C THR A 225 3.68 19.12 -7.45
N CYS A 226 3.43 17.86 -7.09
CA CYS A 226 2.27 17.45 -6.30
C CYS A 226 2.65 16.27 -5.38
N GLY A 227 2.20 16.28 -4.13
CA GLY A 227 2.34 15.13 -3.22
C GLY A 227 3.72 14.95 -2.60
N ASP A 228 4.53 16.01 -2.55
CA ASP A 228 5.77 16.05 -1.75
C ASP A 228 5.44 15.96 -0.25
N ARG A 229 4.27 16.47 0.16
CA ARG A 229 3.61 16.15 1.42
C ARG A 229 2.18 15.70 1.16
N ILE A 230 1.81 14.55 1.70
CA ILE A 230 0.49 13.91 1.61
C ILE A 230 0.03 13.60 3.03
N PHE A 231 -1.21 13.93 3.36
CA PHE A 231 -1.85 13.39 4.56
C PHE A 231 -3.35 13.20 4.31
N TYR A 232 -3.93 12.27 5.06
CA TYR A 232 -5.36 11.95 5.01
C TYR A 232 -6.01 12.37 6.33
N ARG A 233 -7.28 12.79 6.26
CA ARG A 233 -8.08 13.15 7.43
C ARG A 233 -9.50 12.64 7.30
N TYR A 234 -10.12 12.30 8.42
CA TYR A 234 -11.53 11.92 8.50
C TYR A 234 -12.31 13.02 9.24
N ASP A 235 -13.38 13.55 8.63
CA ASP A 235 -14.37 14.40 9.31
C ASP A 235 -15.78 14.01 8.84
N ARG A 236 -16.70 13.80 9.79
CA ARG A 236 -18.17 13.65 9.55
C ARG A 236 -18.58 12.65 8.46
N GLY A 237 -17.90 11.51 8.34
CA GLY A 237 -18.23 10.51 7.31
C GLY A 237 -17.62 10.83 5.94
N THR A 238 -16.50 11.55 5.89
CA THR A 238 -15.75 11.78 4.65
C THR A 238 -14.26 11.77 4.92
N PHE A 239 -13.53 10.93 4.19
CA PHE A 239 -12.08 11.00 4.09
C PHE A 239 -11.69 12.08 3.08
N THR A 240 -10.76 12.96 3.45
CA THR A 240 -10.15 13.93 2.54
C THR A 240 -8.64 13.67 2.47
N GLY A 241 -8.13 13.43 1.27
CA GLY A 241 -6.69 13.50 0.98
C GLY A 241 -6.26 14.94 0.77
N VAL A 242 -5.13 15.32 1.37
CA VAL A 242 -4.53 16.66 1.27
C VAL A 242 -3.11 16.52 0.75
N TYR A 243 -2.84 17.16 -0.38
CA TYR A 243 -1.60 17.02 -1.15
C TYR A 243 -0.96 18.41 -1.33
N THR A 244 0.33 18.58 -1.03
CA THR A 244 1.02 19.84 -1.38
C THR A 244 1.10 20.00 -2.89
N ILE A 245 0.88 21.22 -3.36
CA ILE A 245 1.18 21.69 -4.71
C ILE A 245 2.30 22.71 -4.63
N GLY A 246 3.31 22.57 -5.48
CA GLY A 246 4.47 23.45 -5.53
C GLY A 246 5.07 23.56 -6.93
N PHE A 247 6.26 24.15 -7.00
CA PHE A 247 7.06 24.22 -8.23
C PHE A 247 8.46 23.66 -7.98
N SER A 248 9.05 23.04 -9.01
CA SER A 248 10.45 22.62 -8.98
C SER A 248 11.38 23.83 -8.80
N SER A 249 12.39 23.68 -7.92
CA SER A 249 13.33 24.74 -7.54
C SER A 249 14.74 24.49 -8.08
N SER A 250 15.52 25.56 -8.31
CA SER A 250 16.97 25.45 -8.52
C SER A 250 17.72 24.88 -7.32
N ASP A 251 17.12 24.97 -6.13
CA ASP A 251 17.76 24.64 -4.85
C ASP A 251 17.57 23.16 -4.47
N GLY A 252 16.92 22.38 -5.34
CA GLY A 252 16.59 20.96 -5.16
C GLY A 252 15.22 20.72 -4.51
N GLU A 253 14.86 21.54 -3.51
CA GLU A 253 13.63 21.36 -2.73
C GLU A 253 12.41 22.10 -3.34
N PRO A 254 11.25 21.43 -3.55
CA PRO A 254 10.05 22.07 -4.11
C PRO A 254 9.51 23.25 -3.30
N VAL A 255 9.08 24.30 -4.01
CA VAL A 255 8.50 25.50 -3.39
C VAL A 255 6.99 25.36 -3.35
N HIS A 256 6.48 24.94 -2.19
CA HIS A 256 5.05 24.74 -1.94
C HIS A 256 4.26 26.06 -1.90
N VAL A 257 3.14 26.13 -2.63
CA VAL A 257 2.29 27.34 -2.74
C VAL A 257 0.83 27.12 -2.32
N ALA A 258 0.34 25.88 -2.43
CA ALA A 258 -1.05 25.53 -2.11
C ALA A 258 -1.19 24.07 -1.63
N SER A 259 -2.34 23.75 -1.04
CA SER A 259 -2.87 22.40 -0.96
C SER A 259 -3.84 22.16 -2.11
N LEU A 260 -3.82 20.95 -2.67
CA LEU A 260 -4.94 20.35 -3.38
C LEU A 260 -5.61 19.34 -2.43
N LEU A 261 -6.92 19.45 -2.27
CA LEU A 261 -7.73 18.55 -1.46
C LEU A 261 -8.64 17.74 -2.37
N ALA A 262 -8.75 16.44 -2.11
CA ALA A 262 -9.67 15.52 -2.77
C ALA A 262 -10.51 14.79 -1.72
N ASP A 263 -11.82 14.64 -1.98
CA ASP A 263 -12.65 13.74 -1.17
C ASP A 263 -12.52 12.32 -1.73
N ILE A 264 -12.22 11.37 -0.86
CA ILE A 264 -12.03 9.96 -1.19
C ILE A 264 -13.40 9.29 -1.22
N ALA A 265 -13.70 8.61 -2.32
CA ALA A 265 -14.90 7.81 -2.49
C ALA A 265 -14.53 6.39 -2.91
N TYR A 266 -15.21 5.40 -2.33
CA TYR A 266 -15.09 3.98 -2.64
C TYR A 266 -16.41 3.48 -3.28
N ASP A 267 -16.35 2.41 -4.07
CA ASP A 267 -17.50 1.88 -4.83
C ASP A 267 -17.64 0.34 -4.83
N GLY A 268 -17.10 -0.34 -3.79
CA GLY A 268 -17.07 -1.80 -3.71
C GLY A 268 -16.08 -2.45 -4.68
N SER A 269 -15.13 -1.67 -5.23
CA SER A 269 -14.12 -2.14 -6.19
C SER A 269 -12.95 -1.18 -6.43
N ASN A 270 -13.14 0.13 -6.30
CA ASN A 270 -12.12 1.14 -6.64
C ASN A 270 -12.19 2.33 -5.67
N ILE A 271 -11.03 2.86 -5.28
CA ILE A 271 -10.95 4.17 -4.65
C ILE A 271 -10.77 5.26 -5.73
N THR A 272 -11.55 6.34 -5.62
CA THR A 272 -11.49 7.49 -6.53
C THR A 272 -11.29 8.81 -5.78
N LEU A 273 -10.52 9.71 -6.40
CA LEU A 273 -10.28 11.06 -5.89
C LEU A 273 -11.28 12.05 -6.51
N THR A 274 -12.18 12.59 -5.70
CA THR A 274 -13.33 13.38 -6.14
C THR A 274 -13.33 14.81 -5.58
N ASN A 275 -14.25 15.65 -6.07
CA ASN A 275 -14.55 16.98 -5.53
C ASN A 275 -13.31 17.87 -5.26
N LEU A 276 -12.38 17.90 -6.22
CA LEU A 276 -11.06 18.54 -6.10
C LEU A 276 -11.12 20.05 -5.79
N ARG A 277 -10.35 20.50 -4.79
CA ARG A 277 -10.30 21.89 -4.29
C ARG A 277 -8.86 22.40 -4.12
N LEU A 278 -8.56 23.59 -4.64
CA LEU A 278 -7.32 24.30 -4.34
C LEU A 278 -7.52 25.25 -3.15
N GLU A 279 -6.60 25.19 -2.19
CA GLU A 279 -6.53 26.07 -1.00
C GLU A 279 -5.10 26.63 -0.90
N GLY A 280 -4.92 27.95 -1.02
CA GLY A 280 -3.59 28.58 -1.01
C GLY A 280 -3.03 28.76 0.41
N TYR A 281 -1.72 28.62 0.59
CA TYR A 281 -1.06 28.91 1.89
C TYR A 281 -0.92 30.41 2.16
N TYR A 282 -0.85 31.21 1.09
CA TYR A 282 -0.77 32.66 1.11
C TYR A 282 -1.66 33.21 -0.02
N GLY A 283 -2.36 34.32 0.22
CA GLY A 283 -3.32 34.93 -0.73
C GLY A 283 -4.73 35.09 -0.15
N VAL A 284 -5.54 35.95 -0.78
CA VAL A 284 -6.91 36.35 -0.35
C VAL A 284 -7.93 36.04 -1.45
#